data_AF-A0A525K4S2-F1
#
_entry.id   AF-A0A525K4S2-F1
#
_cell.length_a   1.000
_cell.length_b   1.000
_cell.length_c   1.000
_cell.angle_alpha   90.00
_cell.angle_beta   90.00
_cell.angle_gamma   90.00
#
_symmetry.space_group_name_H-M   'P 1'
#
loop_
_entity.id
_entity.type
_entity.pdbx_description
1 polymer ?
#
loop_
_entity_poly.entity_id
_entity_poly.type
_entity_poly.pdbx_seq_one_letter_code
_entity_poly.pdbx_strand_id
1 'polypeptide(L)'
;MASISSLDTVLAYAGDALWVIALAVMFAASRHAWGQTADRERLAFLGGQAPRAVALWLLPMATFAASLWLVLQARETDGDLAVIVFGVRAVSAALLALLHLRWVAQALKS
;
A
#
# COMPACT_ATOMS: atom_id res chain seq x y z
N MET A 1 12.43 -33.65 -11.29
CA MET A 1 11.20 -32.95 -10.84
C MET A 1 11.62 -31.87 -9.84
N ALA A 2 12.26 -30.79 -10.31
CA ALA A 2 13.01 -29.85 -9.47
C ALA A 2 12.90 -28.37 -9.94
N SER A 3 11.88 -28.02 -10.74
CA SER A 3 11.73 -26.67 -11.30
C SER A 3 10.58 -25.85 -10.70
N ILE A 4 9.78 -26.43 -9.80
CA ILE A 4 8.56 -25.76 -9.28
C ILE A 4 8.93 -24.80 -8.13
N SER A 5 9.87 -25.17 -7.24
CA SER A 5 10.24 -24.37 -6.07
C SER A 5 10.88 -23.00 -6.36
N SER A 6 11.58 -22.85 -7.49
CA SER A 6 12.25 -21.59 -7.84
C SER A 6 11.27 -20.54 -8.34
N LEU A 7 10.23 -20.94 -9.07
CA LEU A 7 9.20 -20.03 -9.60
C LEU A 7 8.36 -19.45 -8.46
N ASP A 8 7.89 -20.29 -7.53
CA ASP A 8 7.08 -19.85 -6.39
C ASP A 8 7.80 -18.80 -5.54
N THR A 9 9.11 -19.00 -5.36
CA THR A 9 9.99 -18.06 -4.66
C THR A 9 10.11 -16.73 -5.40
N VAL A 10 10.28 -16.77 -6.73
CA VAL A 10 10.38 -15.56 -7.57
C VAL A 10 9.07 -14.77 -7.56
N LEU A 11 7.93 -15.45 -7.65
CA LEU A 11 6.60 -14.84 -7.57
C LEU A 11 6.38 -14.16 -6.21
N ALA A 12 6.72 -14.81 -5.11
CA ALA A 12 6.64 -14.22 -3.78
C ALA A 12 7.48 -12.94 -3.66
N TYR A 13 8.75 -12.97 -4.10
CA TYR A 13 9.62 -11.80 -4.08
C TYR A 13 9.12 -10.67 -4.99
N ALA A 14 8.58 -10.98 -6.16
CA ALA A 14 7.99 -9.98 -7.03
C ALA A 14 6.79 -9.29 -6.36
N GLY A 15 5.96 -10.04 -5.63
CA GLY A 15 4.80 -9.50 -4.92
C GLY A 15 5.20 -8.58 -3.79
N ASP A 16 6.22 -8.98 -3.03
CA ASP A 16 6.80 -8.16 -1.97
C ASP A 16 7.43 -6.88 -2.53
N ALA A 17 8.21 -6.98 -3.61
CA ALA A 17 8.80 -5.83 -4.28
C ALA A 17 7.72 -4.83 -4.73
N LEU A 18 6.65 -5.31 -5.37
CA LEU A 18 5.56 -4.45 -5.83
C LEU A 18 4.84 -3.77 -4.66
N TRP A 19 4.63 -4.49 -3.55
CA TRP A 19 4.03 -3.95 -2.34
C TRP A 19 4.91 -2.87 -1.69
N VAL A 20 6.22 -3.12 -1.60
CA VAL A 20 7.18 -2.15 -1.05
C VAL A 20 7.24 -0.89 -1.92
N ILE A 21 7.22 -1.03 -3.25
CA ILE A 21 7.17 0.11 -4.17
C ILE A 21 5.88 0.92 -3.94
N ALA A 22 4.73 0.25 -3.84
CA ALA A 22 3.45 0.92 -3.57
C ALA A 22 3.49 1.72 -2.26
N LEU A 23 3.98 1.11 -1.18
CA LEU A 23 4.17 1.79 0.09
C LEU A 23 5.11 3.00 -0.06
N ALA A 24 6.28 2.81 -0.69
CA ALA A 24 7.25 3.88 -0.88
C ALA A 24 6.63 5.08 -1.62
N VAL A 25 5.84 4.83 -2.67
CA VAL A 25 5.09 5.85 -3.39
C VAL A 25 4.09 6.56 -2.47
N MET A 26 3.31 5.81 -1.68
CA MET A 26 2.33 6.38 -0.76
C MET A 26 2.99 7.28 0.30
N PHE A 27 4.06 6.81 0.93
CA PHE A 27 4.82 7.56 1.92
C PHE A 27 5.49 8.80 1.34
N ALA A 28 6.08 8.70 0.14
CA ALA A 28 6.69 9.83 -0.55
C ALA A 28 5.64 10.89 -0.89
N ALA A 29 4.48 10.49 -1.41
CA ALA A 29 3.36 11.38 -1.71
C ALA A 29 2.84 12.08 -0.44
N SER A 30 2.65 11.33 0.66
CA SER A 30 2.22 11.90 1.95
C SER A 30 3.24 12.89 2.50
N ARG A 31 4.54 12.60 2.44
CA ARG A 31 5.60 13.51 2.87
C ARG A 31 5.63 14.78 2.02
N HIS A 32 5.48 14.64 0.71
CA HIS A 32 5.44 15.78 -0.21
C HIS A 32 4.22 16.67 0.04
N ALA A 33 3.05 16.08 0.27
CA ALA A 33 1.82 16.81 0.61
C ALA A 33 1.90 17.47 1.99
N TRP A 34 2.53 16.83 2.97
CA TRP A 34 2.75 17.38 4.30
C TRP A 34 3.55 18.69 4.28
N GLY A 35 4.57 18.77 3.41
CA GLY A 35 5.36 19.99 3.23
C GLY A 35 4.59 21.15 2.57
N GLN A 36 3.46 20.85 1.92
CA GLN A 36 2.62 21.84 1.23
C GLN A 36 1.38 22.24 2.02
N THR A 37 1.13 21.62 3.18
CA THR A 37 -0.09 21.83 3.96
C THR A 37 0.21 22.42 5.34
N ALA A 38 -0.55 23.42 5.74
CA ALA A 38 -0.35 24.12 7.00
C ALA A 38 -0.66 23.23 8.22
N ASP A 39 -0.05 23.54 9.36
CA ASP A 39 -0.04 22.69 10.57
C ASP A 39 -1.43 22.37 11.15
N ARG A 40 -2.42 23.23 10.89
CA ARG A 40 -3.81 23.10 11.34
C ARG A 40 -4.82 22.94 10.20
N GLU A 41 -4.32 22.74 8.98
CA GLU A 41 -5.17 22.59 7.82
C GLU A 41 -5.93 21.27 7.87
N ARG A 42 -7.22 21.34 7.56
CA ARG A 42 -8.09 20.17 7.47
C ARG A 42 -8.26 19.83 6.00
N LEU A 43 -7.91 18.60 5.65
CA LEU A 43 -7.89 18.13 4.28
C LEU A 43 -9.14 17.29 3.99
N ALA A 44 -9.57 17.30 2.74
CA ALA A 44 -10.65 16.45 2.28
C ALA A 44 -10.29 14.97 2.51
N PHE A 45 -11.14 14.24 3.21
CA PHE A 45 -10.95 12.82 3.53
C PHE A 45 -12.30 12.12 3.67
N LEU A 46 -12.53 11.05 2.89
CA LEU A 46 -13.74 10.21 2.94
C LEU A 46 -15.07 10.98 2.96
N GLY A 47 -15.20 12.00 2.10
CA GLY A 47 -16.44 12.80 2.00
C GLY A 47 -16.62 13.86 3.09
N GLY A 48 -15.62 14.04 3.97
CA GLY A 48 -15.58 15.12 4.96
C GLY A 48 -14.21 15.80 5.03
N GLN A 49 -13.96 16.51 6.13
CA GLN A 49 -12.66 17.13 6.41
C GLN A 49 -12.00 16.49 7.65
N ALA A 50 -10.80 15.95 7.45
CA ALA A 50 -10.01 15.35 8.51
C ALA A 50 -8.73 16.16 8.80
N PRO A 51 -8.14 16.05 10.00
CA PRO A 51 -6.82 16.62 10.27
C PRO A 51 -5.79 16.08 9.29
N ARG A 52 -4.81 16.90 8.88
CA ARG A 52 -3.78 16.49 7.91
C ARG A 52 -3.08 15.17 8.26
N ALA A 53 -2.86 14.90 9.55
CA ALA A 53 -2.27 13.65 10.05
C ALA A 53 -3.09 12.43 9.63
N VAL A 54 -4.40 12.48 9.82
CA VAL A 54 -5.30 11.38 9.47
C VAL A 54 -5.41 11.29 7.95
N ALA A 55 -5.66 12.41 7.27
CA ALA A 55 -5.89 12.41 5.83
C ALA A 55 -4.69 11.89 5.02
N LEU A 56 -3.45 12.19 5.45
CA LEU A 56 -2.24 11.82 4.71
C LEU A 56 -1.62 10.50 5.16
N TRP A 57 -1.75 10.09 6.43
CA TRP A 57 -1.03 8.93 6.95
C TRP A 57 -1.90 7.71 7.23
N LEU A 58 -3.22 7.85 7.34
CA LEU A 58 -4.09 6.73 7.69
C LEU A 58 -4.00 5.59 6.65
N LEU A 59 -4.09 5.93 5.36
CA LEU A 59 -4.05 4.92 4.31
C LEU A 59 -2.66 4.26 4.16
N PRO A 60 -1.53 4.99 4.11
CA PRO A 60 -0.20 4.37 4.12
C PRO A 60 0.04 3.47 5.34
N MET A 61 -0.38 3.90 6.54
CA MET A 61 -0.27 3.10 7.77
C MET A 61 -1.15 1.84 7.71
N ALA A 62 -2.38 1.97 7.24
CA ALA A 62 -3.27 0.82 7.08
C ALA A 62 -2.73 -0.19 6.06
N THR A 63 -2.18 0.28 4.93
CA THR A 63 -1.54 -0.58 3.93
C THR A 63 -0.28 -1.24 4.46
N PHE A 64 0.50 -0.54 5.30
CA PHE A 64 1.66 -1.12 5.97
C PHE A 64 1.25 -2.22 6.96
N ALA A 65 0.24 -1.96 7.80
CA ALA A 65 -0.29 -2.96 8.73
C ALA A 65 -0.87 -4.19 8.01
N ALA A 66 -1.58 -3.99 6.91
CA ALA A 66 -2.07 -5.08 6.05
C ALA A 66 -0.91 -5.90 5.46
N SER A 67 0.18 -5.25 5.07
CA SER A 67 1.40 -5.92 4.62
C SER A 67 1.95 -6.86 5.69
N LEU A 68 2.07 -6.35 6.91
CA LEU A 68 2.61 -7.11 8.03
C LEU A 68 1.72 -8.32 8.34
N TRP A 69 0.41 -8.13 8.34
CA TRP A 69 -0.55 -9.21 8.52
C TRP A 69 -0.42 -10.30 7.45
N LEU A 70 -0.31 -9.93 6.18
CA LEU A 70 -0.16 -10.88 5.08
C LEU A 70 1.15 -11.67 5.15
N VAL A 71 2.24 -11.05 5.60
CA VAL A 71 3.52 -11.74 5.81
C VAL A 71 3.40 -12.78 6.93
N LEU A 72 2.63 -12.51 7.98
CA LEU A 72 2.39 -13.47 9.05
C LEU A 72 1.56 -14.67 8.53
N GLN A 73 0.48 -14.41 7.79
CA GLN A 73 -0.37 -15.47 7.21
C GLN A 73 0.36 -16.31 6.16
N ALA A 74 1.27 -15.71 5.38
CA ALA A 74 2.04 -16.41 4.35
C ALA A 74 2.94 -17.52 4.93
N ARG A 75 3.27 -17.45 6.23
CA ARG A 75 4.06 -18.50 6.91
C ARG A 75 3.28 -19.80 7.15
N GLU A 76 1.95 -19.76 7.03
CA GLU A 76 1.07 -20.91 7.31
C GLU A 76 0.49 -21.55 6.05
N THR A 77 0.81 -21.03 4.86
CA THR A 77 0.13 -21.39 3.60
C THR A 77 1.06 -22.13 2.65
N ASP A 78 0.64 -23.29 2.14
CA ASP A 78 1.47 -24.19 1.32
C ASP A 78 1.16 -24.13 -0.19
N GLY A 79 2.20 -24.24 -1.01
CA GLY A 79 2.20 -24.50 -2.47
C GLY A 79 1.30 -23.63 -3.36
N ASP A 80 0.16 -24.17 -3.77
CA ASP A 80 -0.67 -23.69 -4.89
C ASP A 80 -1.34 -22.32 -4.62
N LEU A 81 -1.47 -21.95 -3.34
CA LEU A 81 -2.02 -20.66 -2.93
C LEU A 81 -1.05 -19.49 -3.16
N ALA A 82 0.24 -19.75 -3.42
CA ALA A 82 1.25 -18.72 -3.58
C ALA A 82 0.97 -17.79 -4.78
N VAL A 83 0.51 -18.33 -5.91
CA VAL A 83 0.19 -17.54 -7.12
C VAL A 83 -1.04 -16.65 -6.90
N ILE A 84 -2.07 -17.18 -6.23
CA ILE A 84 -3.28 -16.43 -5.90
C ILE A 84 -2.96 -15.30 -4.93
N VAL A 85 -2.19 -15.59 -3.87
CA VAL A 85 -1.75 -14.60 -2.89
C VAL A 85 -0.88 -13.54 -3.55
N PHE A 86 0.03 -13.91 -4.47
CA PHE A 86 0.79 -12.95 -5.26
C PHE A 86 -0.13 -12.03 -6.07
N GLY A 87 -1.07 -12.58 -6.84
CA GLY A 87 -1.99 -11.80 -7.67
C GLY A 87 -2.82 -10.82 -6.85
N VAL A 88 -3.39 -11.30 -5.73
CA VAL A 88 -4.16 -10.45 -4.81
C VAL A 88 -3.27 -9.35 -4.23
N ARG A 89 -2.04 -9.65 -3.81
CA ARG A 89 -1.12 -8.65 -3.25
C ARG A 89 -0.71 -7.61 -4.28
N ALA A 90 -0.32 -8.03 -5.48
CA ALA A 90 0.10 -7.13 -6.55
C ALA A 90 -1.01 -6.16 -6.95
N VAL A 91 -2.23 -6.68 -7.17
CA VAL A 91 -3.39 -5.86 -7.52
C VAL A 91 -3.79 -4.94 -6.36
N SER A 92 -3.84 -5.45 -5.13
CA SER A 92 -4.19 -4.64 -3.96
C SER A 92 -3.19 -3.51 -3.72
N ALA A 93 -1.90 -3.78 -3.85
CA ALA A 93 -0.85 -2.77 -3.72
C ALA A 93 -1.04 -1.63 -4.73
N ALA A 94 -1.25 -1.98 -6.01
CA ALA A 94 -1.48 -1.00 -7.06
C ALA A 94 -2.74 -0.17 -6.82
N LEU A 95 -3.86 -0.81 -6.46
CA LEU A 95 -5.12 -0.13 -6.19
C LEU A 95 -5.02 0.82 -4.98
N LEU A 96 -4.37 0.39 -3.90
CA LEU A 96 -4.18 1.21 -2.71
C LEU A 96 -3.29 2.42 -2.99
N ALA A 97 -2.20 2.24 -3.74
CA ALA A 97 -1.34 3.34 -4.15
C ALA A 97 -2.08 4.34 -5.04
N LEU A 98 -2.84 3.88 -6.04
CA LEU A 98 -3.64 4.74 -6.92
C LEU A 98 -4.73 5.49 -6.15
N LEU A 99 -5.43 4.80 -5.25
CA LEU A 99 -6.44 5.42 -4.40
C LEU A 99 -5.82 6.54 -3.55
N HIS A 100 -4.67 6.26 -2.92
CA HIS A 100 -3.94 7.23 -2.11
C HIS A 100 -3.51 8.46 -2.91
N LEU A 101 -2.91 8.25 -4.09
CA LEU A 101 -2.48 9.34 -4.95
C LEU A 101 -3.65 10.20 -5.40
N ARG A 102 -4.79 9.60 -5.75
CA ARG A 102 -6.01 10.34 -6.10
C ARG A 102 -6.51 11.18 -4.92
N TRP A 103 -6.47 10.64 -3.71
CA TRP A 103 -6.86 11.39 -2.52
C TRP A 103 -5.92 12.53 -2.20
N VAL A 104 -4.60 12.29 -2.19
CA VAL A 104 -3.61 13.36 -1.96
C VAL A 104 -3.78 14.46 -3.00
N ALA A 105 -3.97 14.11 -4.27
CA ALA A 105 -4.20 15.09 -5.33
C ALA A 105 -5.51 15.88 -5.15
N GLN A 106 -6.55 15.28 -4.57
CA GLN A 106 -7.79 15.99 -4.24
C GLN A 106 -7.62 16.90 -3.03
N ALA A 107 -6.94 16.41 -1.98
CA ALA A 107 -6.67 17.15 -0.76
C ALA A 107 -5.81 18.39 -0.98
N LEU A 108 -4.92 18.38 -1.96
CA LEU A 108 -4.07 19.53 -2.31
C LEU A 108 -4.75 20.54 -3.25
N LYS A 109 -5.91 20.21 -3.83
CA LYS A 109 -6.67 21.11 -4.70
C LYS A 109 -7.75 21.91 -3.95
N SER A 110 -8.14 21.43 -2.77
CA SER A 110 -9.12 22.08 -1.89
C SER A 110 -8.48 23.16 -1.04
#